data_AF-A0A6G7LW14-F1
#
_entry.id   AF-A0A6G7LW14-F1
#
_cell.length_a   1.000
_cell.length_b   1.000
_cell.length_c   1.000
_cell.angle_alpha   90.00
_cell.angle_beta   90.00
_cell.angle_gamma   90.00
#
_symmetry.space_group_name_H-M   'P 1'
#
loop_
_entity.id
_entity.type
_entity.pdbx_description
1 polymer ?
#
loop_
_entity_poly.entity_id
_entity_poly.type
_entity_poly.pdbx_seq_one_letter_code
_entity_poly.pdbx_strand_id
1 'polypeptide(L)'
;MAESTFLFLCSVVLSLWVRACLKLHKLTQTNQDKNRTFWGQIGQQLGDYDLYMGILFGKAERHSLYHSELAALITEIRAAFKLAIWAILLFILYLIFNFGL
;
A
#
# COMPACT_ATOMS: atom_id res chain seq x y z
N MET A 1 24.54 -14.42 14.76
CA MET A 1 23.20 -14.97 14.42
C MET A 1 22.12 -13.89 14.42
N ALA A 2 22.04 -12.97 15.38
CA ALA A 2 21.01 -11.91 15.40
C ALA A 2 21.10 -10.91 14.22
N GLU A 3 22.31 -10.54 13.78
CA GLU A 3 22.53 -9.57 12.68
C GLU A 3 22.08 -10.09 11.30
N SER A 4 22.40 -11.36 10.98
CA SER A 4 21.97 -11.99 9.73
C SER A 4 20.44 -12.15 9.66
N THR A 5 19.81 -12.48 10.80
CA THR A 5 18.35 -12.58 10.90
C THR A 5 17.69 -11.21 10.80
N PHE A 6 18.30 -10.17 11.37
CA PHE A 6 17.85 -8.78 11.23
C PHE A 6 17.90 -8.30 9.76
N LEU A 7 19.03 -8.50 9.08
CA LEU A 7 19.18 -8.12 7.67
C LEU A 7 18.21 -8.88 6.76
N PHE A 8 18.00 -10.17 7.02
CA PHE A 8 17.03 -10.99 6.28
C PHE A 8 15.59 -10.49 6.47
N LEU A 9 15.16 -10.27 7.72
CA LEU A 9 13.81 -9.75 8.01
C LEU A 9 13.62 -8.35 7.42
N CYS A 10 14.62 -7.48 7.53
CA CYS A 10 14.57 -6.13 6.97
C CYS A 10 14.44 -6.17 5.43
N SER A 11 15.18 -7.04 4.75
CA SER A 11 15.07 -7.26 3.31
C SER A 11 13.68 -7.76 2.89
N VAL A 12 13.11 -8.70 3.64
CA VAL A 12 11.77 -9.23 3.38
C VAL A 12 10.71 -8.13 3.55
N VAL A 13 10.75 -7.36 4.64
CA VAL A 13 9.83 -6.25 4.89
C VAL A 13 9.93 -5.19 3.80
N LEU A 14 11.15 -4.78 3.43
CA LEU A 14 11.39 -3.83 2.34
C LEU A 14 10.86 -4.35 1.00
N SER A 15 11.07 -5.63 0.68
CA SER A 15 10.59 -6.22 -0.57
C SER A 15 9.06 -6.24 -0.66
N LEU A 16 8.37 -6.56 0.44
CA LEU A 16 6.91 -6.56 0.54
C LEU A 16 6.35 -5.14 0.45
N TRP A 17 7.04 -4.18 1.06
CA TRP A 17 6.70 -2.76 1.00
C TRP A 17 6.82 -2.21 -0.42
N VAL A 18 7.95 -2.43 -1.09
CA VAL A 18 8.16 -2.03 -2.48
C VAL A 18 7.12 -2.67 -3.40
N ARG A 19 6.80 -3.95 -3.19
CA ARG A 19 5.78 -4.65 -3.98
C ARG A 19 4.37 -4.06 -3.78
N ALA A 20 4.03 -3.65 -2.55
CA ALA A 20 2.78 -2.96 -2.26
C ALA A 20 2.73 -1.58 -2.93
N CYS A 21 3.82 -0.81 -2.88
CA CYS A 21 3.94 0.47 -3.58
C CYS A 21 3.82 0.33 -5.10
N LEU A 22 4.45 -0.69 -5.70
CA LEU A 22 4.34 -0.94 -7.14
C LEU A 22 2.91 -1.30 -7.56
N LYS A 23 2.19 -2.10 -6.75
CA LYS A 23 0.77 -2.38 -7.01
C LYS A 23 -0.11 -1.13 -6.88
N LEU A 24 0.18 -0.26 -5.91
CA LEU A 24 -0.50 1.03 -5.73
C LEU A 24 -0.27 1.94 -6.94
N HIS A 25 0.98 2.04 -7.42
CA HIS A 25 1.35 2.83 -8.58
C HIS A 25 0.64 2.35 -9.86
N LYS A 26 0.46 1.04 -10.03
CA LYS A 26 -0.29 0.47 -11.15
C LYS A 26 -1.77 0.90 -11.12
N LEU A 27 -2.38 1.01 -9.94
CA LEU A 27 -3.73 1.55 -9.78
C LEU A 27 -3.79 3.03 -10.21
N THR A 28 -2.79 3.83 -9.79
CA THR A 28 -2.69 5.25 -10.17
C THR A 28 -2.56 5.43 -11.68
N GLN A 29 -1.72 4.62 -12.34
CA GLN A 29 -1.55 4.68 -13.80
C GLN A 29 -2.81 4.26 -14.55
N THR A 30 -3.60 3.35 -13.99
CA THR A 30 -4.85 2.89 -14.61
C THR A 30 -5.96 3.95 -14.48
N ASN A 31 -5.92 4.76 -13.41
CA ASN A 31 -6.84 5.88 -13.20
C ASN A 31 -6.43 7.17 -13.93
N GLN A 32 -5.17 7.31 -14.38
CA GLN A 32 -4.69 8.54 -15.02
C GLN A 32 -5.18 8.67 -16.46
N ASP A 33 -6.27 9.40 -16.61
CA ASP A 33 -6.79 9.88 -17.89
C ASP A 33 -5.86 10.97 -18.45
N LYS A 34 -5.20 10.71 -19.59
CA LYS A 34 -4.03 11.46 -20.11
C LYS A 34 -4.26 12.94 -20.48
N ASN A 35 -5.44 13.52 -20.25
CA ASN A 35 -5.83 14.77 -20.88
C ASN A 35 -6.60 15.74 -19.95
N ARG A 36 -6.01 16.16 -18.82
CA ARG A 36 -6.64 17.15 -17.91
C ARG A 36 -5.71 18.23 -17.38
N THR A 37 -6.27 19.44 -17.27
CA THR A 37 -5.69 20.69 -16.73
C THR A 37 -5.19 20.52 -15.29
N PHE A 38 -4.24 21.37 -14.86
CA PHE A 38 -3.57 21.34 -13.54
C PHE A 38 -4.52 21.16 -12.34
N TRP A 39 -5.65 21.88 -12.31
CA TRP A 39 -6.66 21.73 -11.25
C TRP A 39 -7.39 20.38 -11.27
N GLY A 40 -7.57 19.79 -12.47
CA GLY A 40 -8.11 18.45 -12.62
C GLY A 40 -7.14 17.38 -12.12
N GLN A 41 -5.83 17.59 -12.29
CA GLN A 41 -4.79 16.69 -11.76
C GLN A 41 -4.76 16.70 -10.23
N ILE A 42 -4.89 17.88 -9.61
CA ILE A 42 -4.94 18.00 -8.14
C ILE A 42 -6.20 17.34 -7.58
N GLY A 43 -7.37 17.60 -8.17
CA GLY A 43 -8.63 16.96 -7.75
C GLY A 43 -8.58 15.43 -7.89
N GLN A 44 -7.91 14.93 -8.93
CA GLN A 44 -7.72 13.50 -9.15
C GLN A 44 -6.71 12.89 -8.19
N GLN A 45 -5.61 13.58 -7.86
CA GLN A 45 -4.66 13.13 -6.83
C GLN A 45 -5.30 13.08 -5.43
N LEU A 46 -6.13 14.06 -5.09
CA LEU A 46 -6.90 14.05 -3.84
C LEU A 46 -7.92 12.91 -3.81
N GLY A 47 -8.63 12.69 -4.91
CA GLY A 47 -9.56 11.56 -5.02
C GLY A 47 -8.86 10.20 -5.00
N ASP A 48 -7.71 10.08 -5.65
CA ASP A 48 -6.88 8.86 -5.62
C ASP A 48 -6.34 8.63 -4.20
N TYR A 49 -5.94 9.68 -3.48
CA TYR A 49 -5.54 9.59 -2.07
C TYR A 49 -6.68 9.10 -1.19
N ASP A 50 -7.88 9.66 -1.33
CA ASP A 50 -9.06 9.21 -0.60
C ASP A 50 -9.41 7.76 -0.95
N LEU A 51 -9.27 7.37 -2.22
CA LEU A 51 -9.45 5.98 -2.65
C LEU A 51 -8.39 5.07 -2.01
N TYR A 52 -7.11 5.47 -1.96
CA TYR A 52 -6.04 4.71 -1.29
C TYR A 52 -6.30 4.55 0.20
N MET A 53 -6.73 5.62 0.88
CA MET A 53 -7.11 5.56 2.29
C MET A 53 -8.35 4.69 2.50
N GLY A 54 -9.32 4.73 1.59
CA GLY A 54 -10.46 3.82 1.57
C GLY A 54 -10.07 2.35 1.34
N ILE A 55 -9.06 2.08 0.51
CA ILE A 55 -8.53 0.73 0.27
C ILE A 55 -7.84 0.19 1.53
N LEU A 56 -7.01 1.02 2.18
CA LEU A 56 -6.19 0.64 3.33
C LEU A 56 -6.98 0.57 4.64
N PHE A 57 -7.87 1.54 4.90
CA PHE A 57 -8.50 1.74 6.21
C PHE A 57 -10.04 1.72 6.20
N GLY A 58 -10.68 1.76 5.02
CA GLY A 58 -12.13 2.01 4.91
C GLY A 58 -12.88 1.15 3.89
N LYS A 59 -13.90 1.73 3.25
CA LYS A 59 -14.68 1.13 2.15
C LYS A 59 -14.39 1.86 0.84
N ALA A 60 -13.47 1.32 0.04
CA ALA A 60 -13.11 1.87 -1.27
C ALA A 60 -14.31 2.10 -2.21
N GLU A 61 -15.36 1.26 -2.08
CA GLU A 61 -16.62 1.32 -2.85
C GLU A 61 -17.41 2.63 -2.70
N ARG A 62 -17.16 3.41 -1.64
CA ARG A 62 -17.88 4.66 -1.38
C ARG A 62 -17.24 5.89 -2.03
N HIS A 63 -16.08 5.74 -2.67
CA HIS A 63 -15.33 6.83 -3.26
C HIS A 63 -15.71 7.03 -4.73
N SER A 64 -15.80 8.29 -5.17
CA SER A 64 -16.28 8.68 -6.50
C SER A 64 -15.44 8.14 -7.66
N LEU A 65 -14.20 7.72 -7.40
CA LEU A 65 -13.27 7.14 -8.39
C LEU A 65 -13.29 5.60 -8.40
N TYR A 66 -14.13 4.97 -7.58
CA TYR A 66 -14.28 3.52 -7.58
C TYR A 66 -15.01 3.06 -8.84
N HIS A 67 -14.40 2.10 -9.53
CA HIS A 67 -15.02 1.37 -10.62
C HIS A 67 -15.08 -0.11 -10.21
N SER A 68 -16.19 -0.79 -10.50
CA SER A 68 -16.38 -2.20 -10.14
C SER A 68 -15.30 -3.11 -10.73
N GLU A 69 -14.71 -2.72 -11.87
CA GLU A 69 -13.59 -3.40 -12.53
C GLU A 69 -12.29 -3.37 -11.69
N LEU A 70 -12.13 -2.37 -10.82
CA LEU A 70 -10.98 -2.22 -9.91
C LEU A 70 -11.12 -3.08 -8.64
N ALA A 71 -12.28 -3.72 -8.40
CA ALA A 71 -12.56 -4.47 -7.17
C ALA A 71 -11.56 -5.59 -6.90
N ALA A 72 -11.19 -6.36 -7.94
CA ALA A 72 -10.19 -7.41 -7.84
C ALA A 72 -8.81 -6.84 -7.47
N LEU A 73 -8.42 -5.75 -8.14
CA LEU A 73 -7.14 -5.07 -7.92
C LEU A 73 -7.04 -4.46 -6.51
N ILE A 74 -8.12 -3.84 -6.03
CA ILE A 74 -8.26 -3.29 -4.69
C ILE A 74 -8.13 -4.40 -3.63
N THR A 75 -8.74 -5.55 -3.87
CA THR A 75 -8.69 -6.70 -2.95
C THR A 75 -7.26 -7.24 -2.83
N GLU A 76 -6.55 -7.35 -3.96
CA GLU A 76 -5.14 -7.73 -3.97
C GLU A 76 -4.23 -6.72 -3.28
N ILE A 77 -4.45 -5.42 -3.50
CA ILE A 77 -3.68 -4.34 -2.84
C ILE A 77 -3.91 -4.41 -1.33
N ARG A 78 -5.16 -4.56 -0.88
CA ARG A 78 -5.49 -4.69 0.54
C ARG A 78 -4.81 -5.90 1.16
N ALA A 79 -4.78 -7.05 0.48
CA ALA A 79 -4.09 -8.24 0.96
C ALA A 79 -2.57 -8.03 1.06
N ALA A 80 -1.96 -7.39 0.05
CA ALA A 80 -0.54 -7.08 0.04
C ALA A 80 -0.13 -6.10 1.15
N PHE A 81 -0.92 -5.05 1.39
CA PHE A 81 -0.69 -4.11 2.48
C PHE A 81 -0.90 -4.74 3.85
N LYS A 82 -1.93 -5.59 4.02
CA LYS A 82 -2.08 -6.36 5.27
C LYS A 82 -0.86 -7.22 5.54
N LEU A 83 -0.34 -7.95 4.55
CA LEU A 83 0.88 -8.76 4.70
C LEU A 83 2.09 -7.90 5.07
N ALA A 84 2.25 -6.73 4.44
CA ALA A 84 3.33 -5.80 4.78
C ALA A 84 3.21 -5.29 6.22
N ILE A 85 2.00 -4.92 6.66
CA ILE A 85 1.74 -4.48 8.04
C ILE A 85 2.03 -5.60 9.04
N TRP A 86 1.60 -6.83 8.76
CA TRP A 86 1.91 -7.99 9.60
C TRP A 86 3.41 -8.27 9.68
N ALA A 87 4.13 -8.16 8.55
CA ALA A 87 5.57 -8.32 8.52
C ALA A 87 6.29 -7.23 9.32
N ILE A 88 5.84 -5.97 9.23
CA ILE A 88 6.34 -4.85 10.04
C ILE A 88 6.07 -5.11 11.52
N LEU A 89 4.86 -5.54 11.90
CA LEU A 89 4.50 -5.87 13.28
C LEU A 89 5.39 -6.97 13.85
N LEU A 90 5.61 -8.07 13.10
CA LEU A 90 6.50 -9.15 13.50
C LEU A 90 7.95 -8.68 13.62
N PHE A 91 8.40 -7.78 12.74
CA PHE A 91 9.73 -7.19 12.82
C PHE A 91 9.88 -6.29 14.05
N ILE A 92 8.87 -5.48 14.38
CA ILE A 92 8.85 -4.66 15.61
C ILE A 92 8.87 -5.55 16.86
N LEU A 93 8.06 -6.62 16.89
CA LEU A 93 8.08 -7.58 17.99
C LEU A 93 9.46 -8.24 18.11
N TYR A 94 10.05 -8.67 16.99
CA TYR A 94 11.43 -9.19 16.98
C TYR A 94 12.42 -8.17 17.58
N LEU A 95 12.33 -6.90 17.20
CA LEU A 95 13.17 -5.83 17.76
C LEU A 95 12.98 -5.67 19.27
N ILE A 96 11.74 -5.61 19.76
CA ILE A 96 11.45 -5.46 21.19
C ILE A 96 11.97 -6.68 21.98
N PHE A 97 11.71 -7.90 21.52
CA PHE A 97 12.13 -9.12 22.23
C PHE A 97 13.63 -9.40 22.17
N ASN A 98 14.34 -9.07 21.07
CA ASN A 98 15.78 -9.31 20.95
C ASN A 98 16.63 -8.14 21.47
N PHE A 99 16.16 -6.90 21.37
CA PHE A 99 16.96 -5.70 21.68
C PHE A 99 16.41 -4.87 22.85
N GLY A 100 15.28 -5.25 23.44
CA GLY A 100 14.79 -4.66 24.71
C GLY A 100 14.56 -3.16 24.64
N LEU A 101 13.91 -2.68 23.57
CA LEU A 101 13.52 -1.27 23.40
C LEU A 101 12.32 -0.92 24.28
#